data_AF-A0A959TLM4-F1
#
_entry.id   AF-A0A959TLM4-F1
#
_cell.length_a   1.000
_cell.length_b   1.000
_cell.length_c   1.000
_cell.angle_alpha   90.00
_cell.angle_beta   90.00
_cell.angle_gamma   90.00
#
_symmetry.space_group_name_H-M   'P 1'
#
loop_
_entity.id
_entity.type
_entity.pdbx_description
1 polymer ?
#
loop_
_entity_poly.entity_id
_entity_poly.type
_entity_poly.pdbx_seq_one_letter_code
_entity_poly.pdbx_strand_id
1 'polypeptide(L)' 'MHIAIAGNIGSGKTTLTKLLAKHYKWELLQEAVDNNPYLFDFYKDMQRWSF' A
#
# COMPACT_ATOMS: atom_id res chain seq x y z
N MET A 1 6.99 7.13 -17.60
CA MET A 1 7.93 6.56 -16.61
C MET A 1 7.12 6.19 -15.38
N HIS A 2 7.29 4.99 -14.85
CA HIS A 2 6.60 4.54 -13.62
C HIS A 2 7.64 4.12 -12.59
N ILE A 3 7.40 4.47 -11.32
CA ILE A 3 8.25 4.12 -10.19
C ILE A 3 7.36 3.45 -9.15
N ALA A 4 7.74 2.23 -8.74
CA ALA A 4 7.07 1.48 -7.69
C ALA A 4 7.90 1.51 -6.42
N ILE A 5 7.26 1.70 -5.27
CA ILE A 5 7.90 1.69 -3.95
C ILE A 5 7.43 0.45 -3.18
N ALA A 6 8.33 -0.50 -2.94
CA ALA A 6 8.06 -1.75 -2.24
C ALA A 6 8.81 -1.84 -0.90
N GLY A 7 8.33 -2.70 0.00
CA GLY A 7 8.88 -2.86 1.35
C GLY A 7 7.83 -3.33 2.37
N ASN A 8 8.28 -3.67 3.57
CA ASN A 8 7.44 -4.29 4.59
C ASN A 8 6.30 -3.37 5.09
N ILE A 9 5.26 -3.97 5.67
CA ILE A 9 4.21 -3.23 6.37
C ILE A 9 4.86 -2.40 7.48
N GLY A 10 4.51 -1.11 7.57
CA GLY A 10 5.10 -0.19 8.54
C GLY A 10 6.44 0.45 8.15
N SER A 11 7.05 0.12 7.01
CA SER A 11 8.35 0.69 6.62
C SER A 11 8.33 2.13 6.11
N GLY A 12 7.16 2.78 6.08
CA GLY A 12 7.01 4.18 5.65
C GLY A 12 6.81 4.41 4.14
N LYS A 13 6.50 3.37 3.36
CA LYS A 13 6.27 3.47 1.90
C LYS A 13 5.29 4.58 1.51
N THR A 14 4.12 4.63 2.15
CA THR A 14 3.08 5.61 1.86
C THR A 14 3.58 7.04 2.10
N THR A 15 4.34 7.25 3.18
CA THR A 15 4.97 8.54 3.49
C THR A 15 6.00 8.93 2.44
N LEU A 16 6.91 8.03 2.10
CA LEU A 16 7.94 8.27 1.08
C LEU A 16 7.31 8.59 -0.28
N THR A 17 6.29 7.82 -0.69
CA THR A 17 5.61 8.02 -1.98
C THR A 17 4.94 9.40 -2.04
N LYS A 18 4.26 9.84 -0.97
CA LYS A 18 3.66 11.18 -0.86
C LYS A 18 4.72 12.29 -0.95
N LEU A 19 5.87 12.12 -0.31
CA LEU A 19 6.96 13.11 -0.33
C LEU A 19 7.57 13.23 -1.73
N LEU A 20 7.84 12.11 -2.40
CA LEU A 20 8.39 12.10 -3.76
C LEU A 20 7.41 12.68 -4.77
N ALA A 21 6.13 12.28 -4.71
CA ALA A 21 5.10 12.83 -5.58
C ALA A 21 4.96 14.35 -5.43
N LYS A 22 4.98 14.85 -4.19
CA LYS A 22 4.96 16.29 -3.92
C LYS A 22 6.22 17.01 -4.45
N HIS A 23 7.40 16.44 -4.22
CA HIS A 23 8.67 17.08 -4.60
C HIS A 23 8.83 17.17 -6.12
N TYR A 24 8.53 16.10 -6.84
CA TYR A 24 8.70 16.02 -8.29
C TYR A 24 7.43 16.36 -9.09
N LYS A 25 6.33 16.69 -8.41
CA LYS A 25 5.01 16.94 -9.00
C LYS A 25 4.51 15.76 -9.84
N TRP A 26 4.74 14.54 -9.34
CA TRP A 26 4.28 13.32 -9.99
C TRP A 26 2.85 12.97 -9.55
N GLU A 27 2.16 12.25 -10.42
CA GLU A 27 0.90 11.61 -10.07
C GLU A 27 1.13 10.51 -9.03
N LEU A 28 0.27 10.49 -8.01
CA LEU A 28 0.36 9.58 -6.89
C LEU A 28 -0.72 8.49 -7.04
N LEU A 29 -0.27 7.24 -7.16
CA LEU A 29 -1.14 6.06 -7.15
C LEU A 29 -0.96 5.34 -5.80
N GLN A 30 -2.04 5.14 -5.06
CA GLN A 30 -2.04 4.45 -3.75
C GLN A 30 -2.93 3.21 -3.78
N GLU A 31 -2.59 2.24 -2.94
CA GLU A 31 -3.38 1.04 -2.72
C GLU A 31 -4.66 1.38 -1.94
N ALA A 32 -5.80 0.82 -2.35
CA ALA A 32 -7.08 0.99 -1.67
C ALA A 32 -7.18 0.04 -0.46
N VAL A 33 -6.40 0.29 0.58
CA VAL A 33 -6.34 -0.57 1.78
C VAL A 33 -7.56 -0.36 2.68
N ASP A 34 -8.03 0.87 2.84
CA ASP A 34 -9.05 1.25 3.82
C ASP A 34 -10.42 0.63 3.56
N ASN A 35 -10.74 0.34 2.30
CA ASN A 35 -12.03 -0.24 1.88
C ASN A 35 -11.90 -1.69 1.40
N ASN A 36 -10.82 -2.39 1.77
CA ASN A 36 -10.63 -3.78 1.36
C ASN A 36 -11.52 -4.71 2.22
N PRO A 37 -12.57 -5.33 1.65
CA PRO A 37 -13.52 -6.15 2.42
C PRO A 37 -12.91 -7.46 2.93
N TYR A 38 -11.77 -7.88 2.40
CA TYR A 38 -11.12 -9.16 2.74
C TYR A 38 -9.98 -9.00 3.75
N LEU A 39 -9.46 -7.79 3.93
CA LEU A 39 -8.26 -7.58 4.73
C LEU A 39 -8.47 -7.96 6.20
N PHE A 40 -9.65 -7.65 6.75
CA PHE A 40 -10.03 -8.00 8.11
C PHE A 40 -10.10 -9.52 8.30
N ASP A 41 -10.81 -10.21 7.39
CA ASP A 41 -10.95 -11.66 7.44
C ASP A 41 -9.61 -12.38 7.23
N PHE A 42 -8.77 -11.85 6.36
CA PHE A 42 -7.41 -12.35 6.12
C PHE A 42 -6.55 -12.30 7.39
N TYR A 43 -6.52 -11.16 8.10
CA TYR A 43 -5.75 -11.06 9.35
C TYR A 43 -6.37 -11.88 10.50
N LYS A 44 -7.65 -12.26 10.40
CA LYS A 44 -8.33 -13.11 11.39
C LYS A 44 -8.00 -14.60 11.21
N ASP A 45 -7.88 -15.08 9.97
CA ASP A 45 -7.53 -16.47 9.67
C ASP A 45 -6.79 -16.57 8.33
N MET A 46 -5.47 -16.34 8.36
CA MET A 46 -4.68 -16.29 7.14
C MET A 46 -4.72 -17.60 6.35
N GLN A 47 -4.73 -18.78 7.01
CA GLN A 47 -4.73 -20.07 6.30
C GLN A 47 -6.02 -20.27 5.50
N ARG A 48 -7.16 -19.85 6.05
CA ARG A 48 -8.45 -19.95 5.38
C ARG A 48 -8.60 -18.95 4.24
N TRP A 49 -7.99 -17.77 4.36
CA TRP A 49 -8.21 -16.63 3.48
C TRP A 49 -7.03 -16.29 2.54
N SER A 50 -5.96 -17.09 2.52
CA SER A 50 -4.77 -16.90 1.66
C SER A 50 -4.83 -17.65 0.32
N PHE A 51 -6.03 -18.00 -0.14
CA PHE A 51 -6.24 -18.75 -1.38
C PHE A 51 -5.72 -18.02 -2.63
#